data_AF-A0A7G9GF24-F1
#
_entry.id   AF-A0A7G9GF24-F1
#
_cell.length_a   1.000
_cell.length_b   1.000
_cell.length_c   1.000
_cell.angle_alpha   90.00
_cell.angle_beta   90.00
_cell.angle_gamma   90.00
#
_symmetry.space_group_name_H-M   'P 1'
#
loop_
_entity.id
_entity.type
_entity.pdbx_description
1 polymer ?
#
loop_
_entity_poly.entity_id
_entity_poly.type
_entity_poly.pdbx_seq_one_letter_code
_entity_poly.pdbx_strand_id
1 'polypeptide(L)'
;MGPIDLFYTFAVSFLLTLALEYPAAILFGIRNRKDLLLLLPVNLLTNPAAVALALFLRLNLGLPALPAQICLEIPVILAEGLLYRHYGQDLPHPLAFSLCANGFSYTMGLLIQTLF
;
A
#
# COMPACT_ATOMS: atom_id res chain seq x y z
N MET A 1 -2.04 22.23 4.53
CA MET A 1 -1.25 21.36 3.63
C MET A 1 -1.43 21.89 2.22
N GLY A 2 -0.36 22.36 1.58
CA GLY A 2 -0.41 22.85 0.20
C GLY A 2 -0.42 21.71 -0.82
N PRO A 3 -0.68 21.99 -2.11
CA PRO A 3 -0.69 20.98 -3.17
C PRO A 3 0.69 20.31 -3.37
N ILE A 4 1.78 21.05 -3.15
CA ILE A 4 3.16 20.54 -3.23
C ILE A 4 3.42 19.52 -2.10
N ASP A 5 2.97 19.83 -0.88
CA ASP A 5 3.12 18.93 0.28
C ASP A 5 2.35 17.62 0.08
N LEU A 6 1.17 17.70 -0.55
CA LEU A 6 0.35 16.54 -0.89
C LEU A 6 1.03 15.64 -1.92
N PHE A 7 1.56 16.22 -2.99
CA PHE A 7 2.31 15.47 -3.98
C PHE A 7 3.53 14.79 -3.37
N TYR A 8 4.28 15.50 -2.52
CA TYR A 8 5.42 14.94 -1.81
C TYR A 8 5.01 13.76 -0.91
N THR A 9 3.89 13.88 -0.20
CA THR A 9 3.35 12.81 0.65
C THR A 9 3.00 11.56 -0.17
N PHE A 10 2.33 11.73 -1.30
CA PHE A 10 2.02 10.61 -2.20
C PHE A 10 3.29 9.98 -2.78
N ALA A 11 4.25 10.79 -3.23
CA ALA A 11 5.49 10.29 -3.83
C ALA A 11 6.32 9.49 -2.82
N VAL A 12 6.52 10.01 -1.61
CA VAL A 12 7.26 9.32 -0.55
C VAL A 12 6.57 8.03 -0.14
N SER A 13 5.24 8.07 0.07
CA SER A 13 4.48 6.88 0.44
C SER A 13 4.54 5.81 -0.66
N PHE A 14 4.38 6.20 -1.92
CA PHE A 14 4.48 5.29 -3.07
C PHE A 14 5.86 4.65 -3.18
N LEU A 15 6.94 5.44 -3.11
CA LEU A 15 8.31 4.92 -3.21
C LEU A 15 8.65 3.98 -2.06
N LEU A 16 8.21 4.31 -0.83
CA LEU A 16 8.38 3.43 0.32
C LEU A 16 7.64 2.11 0.12
N THR A 17 6.38 2.14 -0.32
CA THR A 17 5.63 0.91 -0.56
C THR A 17 6.31 0.04 -1.63
N LEU A 18 6.73 0.61 -2.76
CA LEU A 18 7.47 -0.18 -3.76
C LEU A 18 8.78 -0.75 -3.20
N ALA A 19 9.52 0.05 -2.42
CA ALA A 19 10.78 -0.40 -1.82
C ALA A 19 10.59 -1.59 -0.86
N LEU A 20 9.41 -1.74 -0.25
CA LEU A 20 9.08 -2.85 0.64
C LEU A 20 8.44 -4.03 -0.11
N GLU A 21 7.56 -3.75 -1.08
CA GLU A 21 6.80 -4.78 -1.79
C GLU A 21 7.63 -5.56 -2.80
N TYR A 22 8.57 -4.92 -3.51
CA TYR A 22 9.43 -5.65 -4.46
C TYR A 22 10.31 -6.71 -3.77
N PRO A 23 10.99 -6.42 -2.64
CA PRO A 23 11.66 -7.45 -1.85
C PRO A 23 10.69 -8.51 -1.33
N ALA A 24 9.52 -8.11 -0.80
CA ALA A 24 8.51 -9.05 -0.31
C ALA A 24 8.03 -10.00 -1.42
N ALA A 25 7.80 -9.50 -2.63
CA ALA A 25 7.44 -10.25 -3.82
C ALA A 25 8.48 -11.31 -4.18
N ILE A 26 9.77 -10.93 -4.16
CA ILE A 26 10.88 -11.84 -4.42
C ILE A 26 10.96 -12.94 -3.35
N LEU A 27 10.76 -12.58 -2.07
CA LEU A 27 10.71 -13.53 -0.95
C LEU A 27 9.52 -14.48 -1.04
N PHE A 28 8.38 -14.01 -1.54
CA PHE A 28 7.18 -14.82 -1.82
C PHE A 28 7.33 -15.72 -3.06
N GLY A 29 8.48 -15.68 -3.73
CA GLY A 29 8.78 -16.55 -4.87
C GLY A 29 8.31 -16.01 -6.23
N ILE A 30 7.87 -14.75 -6.31
CA ILE A 30 7.53 -14.11 -7.58
C ILE A 30 8.82 -13.89 -8.37
N ARG A 31 8.94 -14.57 -9.52
CA ARG A 31 10.10 -14.44 -10.43
C ARG A 31 9.72 -13.89 -11.81
N ASN A 32 8.43 -13.87 -12.13
CA ASN A 32 7.95 -13.36 -13.40
C ASN A 32 8.02 -11.83 -13.43
N ARG A 33 8.67 -11.29 -14.47
CA ARG A 33 8.79 -9.85 -14.67
C ARG A 33 7.43 -9.17 -14.81
N LYS A 34 6.43 -9.85 -15.38
CA LYS A 34 5.08 -9.30 -15.52
C LYS A 34 4.42 -9.07 -14.17
N ASP A 35 4.53 -10.02 -13.26
CA ASP A 35 3.96 -9.92 -11.92
C ASP A 35 4.71 -8.90 -11.06
N LEU A 36 6.04 -8.81 -11.21
CA LEU A 36 6.82 -7.74 -10.59
C LEU A 36 6.42 -6.36 -11.14
N LEU A 37 6.21 -6.24 -12.46
CA LEU A 37 5.73 -5.00 -13.06
C LEU A 37 4.30 -4.65 -12.64
N LEU A 38 3.47 -5.65 -12.32
CA LEU A 38 2.09 -5.46 -11.86
C LEU A 38 2.00 -4.77 -10.49
N LEU A 39 3.03 -4.91 -9.64
CA LEU A 39 3.12 -4.20 -8.36
C LEU A 39 3.03 -2.68 -8.56
N LEU A 40 3.65 -2.15 -9.61
CA LEU A 40 3.73 -0.72 -9.85
C LEU A 40 2.36 -0.05 -10.15
N PRO A 41 1.57 -0.48 -11.15
CA PRO A 41 0.27 0.12 -11.42
C PRO A 41 -0.75 -0.18 -10.32
N VAL A 42 -0.65 -1.33 -9.63
CA VAL A 42 -1.52 -1.63 -8.49
C VAL A 42 -1.30 -0.60 -7.38
N ASN A 43 -0.05 -0.44 -6.94
CA ASN A 43 0.29 0.56 -5.92
C ASN A 43 0.05 2.00 -6.37
N LEU A 44 0.23 2.30 -7.66
CA LEU A 44 -0.01 3.64 -8.19
C LEU A 44 -1.50 4.03 -8.07
N LEU A 45 -2.41 3.06 -8.08
CA LEU A 45 -3.84 3.28 -7.90
C LEU A 45 -4.25 3.23 -6.43
N THR A 46 -3.80 2.22 -5.68
CA THR A 46 -4.28 1.96 -4.32
C THR A 46 -3.65 2.86 -3.28
N ASN A 47 -2.35 3.15 -3.38
CA ASN A 47 -1.64 3.94 -2.38
C ASN A 47 -2.10 5.40 -2.33
N PRO A 48 -2.17 6.17 -3.45
CA PRO A 48 -2.70 7.53 -3.40
C PRO A 48 -4.15 7.60 -2.90
N ALA A 49 -4.99 6.62 -3.25
CA ALA A 49 -6.36 6.53 -2.76
C ALA A 49 -6.40 6.30 -1.24
N ALA A 50 -5.57 5.41 -0.72
CA ALA A 50 -5.46 5.14 0.71
C ALA A 50 -4.99 6.38 1.49
N VAL A 51 -3.94 7.05 1.02
CA VAL A 51 -3.40 8.27 1.65
C VAL A 51 -4.42 9.42 1.58
N ALA A 52 -5.08 9.63 0.45
CA ALA A 52 -6.10 10.66 0.30
C ALA A 52 -7.28 10.43 1.24
N LEU A 53 -7.76 9.20 1.34
CA LEU A 53 -8.88 8.86 2.21
C LEU A 53 -8.47 8.94 3.70
N ALA A 54 -7.25 8.53 4.06
CA ALA A 54 -6.73 8.70 5.41
C ALA A 54 -6.65 10.18 5.83
N LEU A 55 -6.17 11.05 4.94
CA LEU A 55 -6.16 12.50 5.16
C LEU A 55 -7.58 13.04 5.31
N PHE A 56 -8.51 12.63 4.45
CA PHE A 56 -9.91 13.06 4.53
C PHE A 56 -10.55 12.68 5.87
N LEU A 57 -10.38 11.43 6.31
CA LEU A 57 -10.92 10.94 7.59
C LEU A 57 -10.33 11.69 8.79
N ARG A 58 -9.02 11.93 8.80
CA ARG A 58 -8.36 12.68 9.88
C ARG A 58 -8.83 14.14 9.94
N LEU A 59 -8.90 14.81 8.79
CA LEU A 59 -9.21 16.24 8.73
C LEU A 59 -10.69 16.56 8.95
N ASN A 60 -11.62 15.71 8.48
CA ASN A 60 -13.05 16.01 8.50
C ASN A 60 -13.80 15.32 9.63
N LEU A 61 -13.37 14.11 10.04
CA LEU A 61 -14.10 13.31 11.03
C LEU A 61 -13.40 13.26 12.40
N GLY A 62 -12.19 13.85 12.52
CA GLY A 62 -11.42 13.86 13.76
C GLY A 62 -11.09 12.45 14.28
N LEU A 63 -11.14 11.44 13.40
CA LEU A 63 -10.92 10.05 13.79
C LEU A 63 -9.48 9.86 14.25
N PRO A 64 -9.25 9.06 15.31
CA PRO A 64 -7.90 8.71 15.71
C PRO A 64 -7.18 7.99 14.56
N ALA A 65 -5.87 8.22 14.46
CA ALA A 65 -5.05 7.72 13.36
C ALA A 65 -5.18 6.19 13.14
N LEU A 66 -5.18 5.42 14.22
CA LEU A 66 -5.14 3.96 14.20
C LEU A 66 -6.43 3.30 13.66
N PRO A 67 -7.63 3.58 14.22
CA PRO A 67 -8.87 2.96 13.73
C PRO A 67 -9.21 3.37 12.30
N ALA A 68 -8.99 4.65 11.95
CA ALA A 68 -9.22 5.13 10.60
C ALA A 68 -8.36 4.37 9.59
N GLN A 69 -7.11 4.10 9.93
CA GLN A 69 -6.18 3.42 9.04
C GLN A 69 -6.49 1.93 8.89
N ILE A 70 -6.82 1.23 9.97
CA ILE A 70 -7.25 -0.19 9.89
C ILE A 70 -8.49 -0.35 9.00
N CYS A 71 -9.45 0.58 9.11
CA CYS A 71 -10.64 0.58 8.25
C CYS A 71 -10.32 0.80 6.76
N LEU A 72 -9.17 1.40 6.44
CA LEU A 72 -8.72 1.65 5.06
C LEU A 72 -7.87 0.51 4.50
N GLU A 73 -7.04 -0.10 5.34
CA GLU A 73 -6.17 -1.22 4.95
C GLU A 73 -7.00 -2.41 4.43
N ILE A 74 -8.16 -2.71 5.04
CA ILE A 74 -9.00 -3.84 4.62
C ILE A 74 -9.48 -3.70 3.16
N PRO A 75 -10.13 -2.59 2.76
CA PRO A 75 -10.48 -2.35 1.35
C PRO A 75 -9.28 -2.38 0.41
N VAL A 76 -8.14 -1.82 0.82
CA VAL A 76 -6.91 -1.79 -0.01
C VAL A 76 -6.39 -3.20 -0.24
N ILE A 77 -6.22 -4.00 0.82
CA ILE A 77 -5.77 -5.39 0.74
C ILE A 77 -6.69 -6.23 -0.17
N LEU A 78 -8.01 -6.01 -0.07
CA LEU A 78 -8.97 -6.68 -0.93
C LEU A 78 -8.84 -6.24 -2.39
N ALA A 79 -8.74 -4.93 -2.64
CA ALA A 79 -8.60 -4.38 -3.99
C ALA A 79 -7.33 -4.88 -4.67
N GLU A 80 -6.19 -4.80 -3.99
CA GLU A 80 -4.91 -5.29 -4.50
C GLU A 80 -4.92 -6.80 -4.69
N GLY A 81 -5.42 -7.56 -3.71
CA GLY A 81 -5.55 -9.01 -3.83
C GLY A 81 -6.40 -9.43 -5.03
N LEU A 82 -7.47 -8.67 -5.34
CA LEU A 82 -8.29 -8.89 -6.54
C LEU A 82 -7.56 -8.51 -7.83
N LEU A 83 -6.84 -7.38 -7.85
CA LEU A 83 -6.05 -6.94 -9.01
C LEU A 83 -4.93 -7.95 -9.32
N TYR A 84 -4.20 -8.38 -8.29
CA TYR A 84 -3.17 -9.41 -8.45
C TYR A 84 -3.74 -10.76 -8.86
N ARG A 85 -4.93 -11.14 -8.36
CA ARG A 85 -5.61 -12.37 -8.79
C ARG A 85 -6.08 -12.32 -10.25
N HIS A 86 -6.50 -11.16 -10.72
CA HIS A 86 -7.05 -11.01 -12.07
C HIS A 86 -5.96 -10.83 -13.14
N TYR A 87 -4.89 -10.11 -12.82
CA TYR A 87 -3.85 -9.75 -13.78
C TYR A 87 -2.51 -10.47 -13.57
N GLY A 88 -2.30 -11.09 -12.40
CA GLY A 88 -1.09 -11.85 -12.09
C GLY A 88 -1.10 -13.25 -12.73
N GLN A 89 0.09 -13.75 -13.06
CA GLN A 89 0.26 -15.05 -13.74
C GLN A 89 0.76 -16.14 -12.79
N ASP A 90 1.77 -15.83 -11.97
CA ASP A 90 2.51 -16.78 -11.15
C ASP A 90 2.39 -16.47 -9.65
N LEU A 91 1.37 -15.73 -9.24
CA LEU A 91 1.12 -15.42 -7.83
C LEU A 91 0.18 -16.46 -7.19
N PRO A 92 0.70 -17.44 -6.44
CA PRO A 92 -0.11 -18.56 -5.92
C PRO A 92 -1.16 -18.11 -4.90
N HIS A 93 -0.85 -17.08 -4.11
CA HIS A 93 -1.74 -16.56 -3.06
C HIS A 93 -1.84 -15.03 -3.10
N PRO A 94 -2.59 -14.46 -4.05
CA PRO A 94 -2.66 -13.01 -4.27
C PRO A 94 -3.12 -12.20 -3.05
N LEU A 95 -4.11 -12.73 -2.32
CA LEU A 95 -4.63 -12.08 -1.13
C LEU A 95 -3.65 -12.18 0.05
N ALA A 96 -2.96 -13.32 0.21
CA ALA A 96 -1.96 -13.48 1.27
C ALA A 96 -0.74 -12.58 1.01
N PHE A 97 -0.32 -12.47 -0.24
CA PHE A 97 0.71 -11.54 -0.65
C PHE A 97 0.31 -10.10 -0.32
N SER A 98 -0.86 -9.65 -0.76
CA SER A 98 -1.34 -8.29 -0.48
C SER A 98 -1.48 -8.01 1.02
N LEU A 99 -1.99 -8.97 1.80
CA LEU A 99 -2.07 -8.83 3.27
C LEU A 99 -0.69 -8.68 3.91
N CYS A 100 0.28 -9.48 3.51
CA CYS A 100 1.65 -9.37 4.02
C CYS A 100 2.33 -8.08 3.58
N ALA A 101 2.17 -7.69 2.31
CA ALA A 101 2.74 -6.50 1.70
C ALA A 101 2.23 -5.21 2.37
N ASN A 102 0.91 -5.07 2.47
CA ASN A 102 0.27 -3.92 3.12
C ASN A 102 0.54 -3.93 4.63
N GLY A 103 0.41 -5.08 5.30
CA GLY A 103 0.70 -5.20 6.74
C GLY A 103 2.14 -4.82 7.08
N PHE A 104 3.11 -5.24 6.25
CA PHE A 104 4.50 -4.86 6.42
C PHE A 104 4.73 -3.37 6.14
N SER A 105 4.17 -2.83 5.06
CA SER A 105 4.28 -1.41 4.74
C SER A 105 3.66 -0.52 5.83
N TYR A 106 2.52 -0.92 6.38
CA TYR A 106 1.86 -0.25 7.51
C TYR A 106 2.74 -0.25 8.77
N THR A 107 3.28 -1.40 9.16
CA THR A 107 4.13 -1.49 10.35
C THR A 107 5.42 -0.68 10.20
N MET A 108 6.02 -0.66 9.01
CA MET A 108 7.16 0.21 8.70
C MET A 108 6.79 1.69 8.73
N GLY A 109 5.63 2.07 8.20
CA GLY A 109 5.11 3.43 8.27
C GLY A 109 4.87 3.90 9.72
N LEU A 110 4.38 3.01 10.58
CA LEU A 110 4.23 3.27 12.02
C LEU A 110 5.60 3.49 12.69
N LEU A 111 6.57 2.61 12.42
CA LEU A 111 7.92 2.71 12.97
C LEU A 111 8.58 4.05 12.60
N ILE A 112 8.48 4.46 11.33
CA ILE A 112 9.01 5.75 10.87
C ILE A 112 8.37 6.91 11.65
N GLN A 113 7.04 6.90 11.83
CA GLN A 113 6.32 7.92 12.60
C GLN A 113 6.67 7.94 14.09
N THR A 114 7.13 6.82 14.66
CA THR A 114 7.54 6.75 16.07
C THR A 114 8.99 7.14 16.31
N LEU A 115 9.85 7.00 15.29
CA LEU A 115 11.30 7.25 15.39
C LEU A 115 11.70 8.67 14.98
N PHE A 116 10.85 9.38 14.23
CA PHE A 116 11.05 10.73 13.70
C PHE A 116 9.81 11.59 13.92
#